data_AF-A0A7W0GRG0-F1
#
_entry.id   AF-A0A7W0GRG0-F1
#
_cell.length_a   1.000
_cell.length_b   1.000
_cell.length_c   1.000
_cell.angle_alpha   90.00
_cell.angle_beta   90.00
_cell.angle_gamma   90.00
#
_symmetry.space_group_name_H-M   'P 1'
#
loop_
_entity.id
_entity.type
_entity.pdbx_description
1 polymer ?
#
loop_
_entity_poly.entity_id
_entity_poly.type
_entity_poly.pdbx_seq_one_letter_code
_entity_poly.pdbx_strand_id
1 'polypeptide(L)'
;MSTKILRTLALLAALPCAVLFIETGAAQTPRQAPTTLTSETPARIEPTNDGFDYIRRSVMIPMRDGVKLHTVILVPKNAVKVAGRAGDAPILLTRTPYNANGLTSHSQSSHLGSILSGYDNATDVIVEGGY
;
A
#
# COMPACT_ATOMS: atom_id res chain seq x y z
N MET A 1 -26.34 42.60 -44.67
CA MET A 1 -27.50 43.46 -44.33
C MET A 1 -27.45 43.75 -42.83
N SER A 2 -26.41 44.39 -42.31
CA SER A 2 -26.00 45.81 -42.32
C SER A 2 -26.86 46.75 -41.47
N THR A 3 -26.19 47.31 -40.47
CA THR A 3 -26.33 48.66 -39.87
C THR A 3 -27.55 48.98 -38.99
N LYS A 4 -27.28 49.17 -37.69
CA LYS A 4 -27.82 50.28 -36.91
C LYS A 4 -26.72 50.91 -36.07
N ILE A 5 -26.07 51.89 -36.68
CA ILE A 5 -25.33 52.97 -36.03
C ILE A 5 -26.38 53.91 -35.45
N LEU A 6 -26.39 54.15 -34.14
CA LEU A 6 -27.07 55.33 -33.62
C LEU A 6 -26.57 55.71 -32.21
N ARG A 7 -26.19 56.98 -32.10
CA ARG A 7 -26.11 57.80 -30.87
C ARG A 7 -24.86 57.70 -30.01
N THR A 8 -23.83 58.34 -30.56
CA THR A 8 -23.08 59.40 -29.89
C THR A 8 -23.88 60.21 -28.85
N LEU A 9 -23.14 60.69 -27.83
CA LEU A 9 -23.38 61.86 -26.98
C LEU A 9 -23.88 61.61 -25.54
N ALA A 10 -22.95 61.24 -24.65
CA ALA A 10 -22.93 61.78 -23.29
C ALA A 10 -21.48 62.19 -22.97
N LEU A 11 -21.30 63.50 -22.96
CA LEU A 11 -20.08 64.28 -22.77
C LEU A 11 -19.49 64.03 -21.36
N LEU A 12 -18.21 63.67 -21.30
CA LEU A 12 -17.15 64.46 -20.65
C LEU A 12 -17.30 64.81 -19.16
N ALA A 13 -16.57 64.10 -18.29
CA ALA A 13 -15.89 64.71 -17.14
C ALA A 13 -14.74 63.81 -16.63
N ALA A 14 -13.54 64.40 -16.54
CA ALA A 14 -12.39 63.99 -15.73
C ALA A 14 -11.49 62.81 -16.22
N LEU A 15 -10.54 63.13 -17.12
CA LEU A 15 -9.14 62.69 -16.93
C LEU A 15 -8.56 63.43 -15.68
N PRO A 16 -7.45 63.03 -15.05
CA PRO A 16 -6.78 61.72 -14.95
C PRO A 16 -6.36 61.42 -13.48
N CYS A 17 -6.19 60.16 -13.05
CA CYS A 17 -5.37 59.91 -11.84
C CYS A 17 -4.88 58.47 -11.75
N ALA A 18 -3.55 58.33 -11.67
CA ALA A 18 -2.82 57.22 -11.06
C ALA A 18 -3.27 55.81 -11.49
N VAL A 19 -2.67 55.21 -12.54
CA VAL A 19 -1.43 54.44 -12.39
C VAL A 19 -1.07 54.26 -10.92
N LEU A 20 -1.43 53.14 -10.30
CA LEU A 20 -0.76 52.52 -9.13
C LEU A 20 -1.64 51.39 -8.59
N PHE A 21 -1.65 50.23 -9.25
CA PHE A 21 -1.86 48.94 -8.55
C PHE A 21 -1.12 47.86 -9.34
N ILE A 22 0.21 47.95 -9.33
CA ILE A 22 1.05 46.75 -9.49
C ILE A 22 1.20 46.22 -8.07
N GLU A 23 0.28 45.36 -7.65
CA GLU A 23 0.55 44.52 -6.48
C GLU A 23 1.71 43.60 -6.84
N THR A 24 2.89 43.96 -6.35
CA THR A 24 4.06 43.11 -6.34
C THR A 24 3.77 41.96 -5.38
N GLY A 25 3.32 40.83 -5.94
CA GLY A 25 3.23 39.59 -5.21
C GLY A 25 4.60 39.26 -4.61
N ALA A 26 4.73 39.41 -3.30
CA ALA A 26 5.90 38.93 -2.57
C ALA A 26 5.90 37.40 -2.69
N ALA A 27 6.73 36.88 -3.59
CA ALA A 27 7.03 35.47 -3.65
C ALA A 27 7.52 35.02 -2.27
N GLN A 28 6.75 34.14 -1.61
CA GLN A 28 7.15 33.52 -0.37
C GLN A 28 8.40 32.68 -0.66
N THR A 29 9.55 33.12 -0.17
CA THR A 29 10.74 32.26 -0.11
C THR A 29 10.42 31.09 0.82
N PRO A 30 10.61 29.83 0.40
CA PRO A 30 10.40 28.69 1.29
C PRO A 30 11.28 28.87 2.52
N ARG A 31 10.66 29.01 3.70
CA ARG A 31 11.39 29.00 4.96
C ARG A 31 11.97 27.60 5.14
N GLN A 32 13.25 27.44 4.80
CA GLN A 32 13.98 26.21 5.03
C GLN A 32 13.99 25.95 6.54
N ALA A 33 13.28 24.90 6.96
CA ALA A 33 13.33 24.42 8.34
C ALA A 33 14.79 24.04 8.69
N PRO A 34 15.24 24.23 9.94
CA PRO A 34 16.60 23.87 10.33
C PRO A 34 16.85 22.39 10.04
N THR A 35 17.86 22.08 9.23
CA THR A 35 18.30 20.73 8.84
C THR A 35 18.96 19.94 9.97
N THR A 36 18.87 20.41 11.22
CA THR A 36 19.57 19.87 12.39
C THR A 36 18.69 19.05 13.33
N LEU A 37 17.47 18.68 12.93
CA LEU A 37 16.63 17.79 13.73
C LEU A 37 17.10 16.34 13.58
N THR A 38 17.47 15.72 14.69
CA THR A 38 17.80 14.30 14.76
C THR A 38 16.58 13.47 14.38
N SER A 39 16.77 12.42 13.56
CA SER A 39 15.66 11.54 13.14
C SER A 39 15.21 10.64 14.29
N GLU A 40 13.98 10.83 14.77
CA GLU A 40 13.33 9.95 15.75
C GLU A 40 12.84 8.61 15.14
N THR A 41 12.87 8.48 13.81
CA THR A 41 12.50 7.24 13.12
C THR A 41 13.60 6.18 13.31
N PRO A 42 13.27 4.97 13.78
CA PRO A 42 14.25 3.93 13.97
C PRO A 42 14.83 3.47 12.63
N ALA A 43 16.10 3.04 12.64
CA ALA A 43 16.79 2.56 11.44
C ALA A 43 16.12 1.32 10.81
N ARG A 44 15.38 0.54 11.62
CA ARG A 44 14.63 -0.63 11.19
C ARG A 44 13.30 -0.68 11.90
N ILE A 45 12.24 -0.84 11.12
CA ILE A 45 10.89 -1.11 11.62
C ILE A 45 10.59 -2.57 11.35
N GLU A 46 10.40 -3.35 12.41
CA GLU A 46 9.92 -4.73 12.32
C GLU A 46 8.45 -4.76 12.74
N PRO A 47 7.53 -5.22 11.87
CA PRO A 47 6.13 -5.32 12.24
C PRO A 47 5.94 -6.36 13.34
N THR A 48 5.16 -6.03 14.37
CA THR A 48 4.67 -7.04 15.32
C THR A 48 3.54 -7.84 14.66
N ASN A 49 3.62 -9.16 14.78
CA ASN A 49 2.57 -10.09 14.36
C ASN A 49 1.88 -10.72 15.58
N ASP A 50 1.98 -10.05 16.74
CA ASP A 50 1.28 -10.46 17.95
C ASP A 50 -0.24 -10.43 17.71
N GLY A 51 -0.92 -11.51 18.09
CA GLY A 51 -2.35 -11.69 17.83
C GLY A 51 -2.71 -12.40 16.51
N PHE A 52 -1.76 -12.65 15.61
CA PHE A 52 -2.02 -13.43 14.40
C PHE A 52 -2.24 -14.90 14.76
N ASP A 53 -3.19 -15.57 14.11
CA ASP A 53 -3.44 -17.01 14.32
C ASP A 53 -2.53 -17.93 13.49
N TYR A 54 -1.65 -17.35 12.66
CA TYR A 54 -0.65 -18.05 11.86
C TYR A 54 0.74 -17.41 11.98
N ILE A 55 1.74 -18.13 11.46
CA ILE A 55 3.12 -17.66 11.28
C ILE A 55 3.41 -17.64 9.79
N ARG A 56 3.97 -16.54 9.30
CA ARG A 56 4.41 -16.39 7.91
C ARG A 56 5.93 -16.47 7.82
N ARG A 57 6.43 -17.22 6.83
CA ARG A 57 7.86 -17.27 6.46
C ARG A 57 7.99 -17.11 4.96
N SER A 58 8.95 -16.27 4.54
CA SER A 58 9.32 -16.16 3.13
C SER A 58 10.73 -16.70 2.96
N VAL A 59 10.89 -17.71 2.10
CA VAL A 59 12.15 -18.42 1.88
C VAL A 59 12.44 -18.57 0.39
N MET A 60 13.72 -18.64 0.04
CA MET A 60 14.20 -18.85 -1.33
C MET A 60 14.68 -20.30 -1.48
N ILE A 61 13.82 -21.19 -1.97
CA ILE A 61 14.13 -22.63 -2.07
C ILE A 61 14.95 -22.89 -3.33
N PRO A 62 16.17 -23.46 -3.23
CA PRO A 62 16.98 -23.79 -4.39
C PRO A 62 16.46 -25.04 -5.11
N MET A 63 16.37 -24.96 -6.43
CA MET A 63 16.00 -26.05 -7.31
C MET A 63 17.24 -26.83 -7.77
N ARG A 64 17.02 -27.95 -8.47
CA ARG A 64 18.08 -28.83 -8.99
C ARG A 64 19.09 -28.14 -9.93
N ASP A 65 18.65 -27.08 -10.59
CA ASP A 65 19.42 -26.29 -11.56
C ASP A 65 20.09 -25.06 -10.91
N GLY A 66 19.96 -24.89 -9.59
CA GLY A 66 20.48 -23.74 -8.85
C GLY A 66 19.58 -22.51 -8.84
N VAL A 67 18.47 -22.50 -9.59
CA VAL A 67 17.49 -21.41 -9.55
C VAL A 67 16.77 -21.41 -8.20
N LYS A 68 16.54 -20.24 -7.61
CA LYS A 68 15.83 -20.11 -6.34
C LYS A 68 14.41 -19.65 -6.57
N LEU A 69 13.44 -20.39 -6.02
CA LEU A 69 12.04 -20.01 -6.06
C LEU A 69 11.64 -19.30 -4.77
N HIS A 70 10.92 -18.20 -4.92
CA HIS A 70 10.31 -17.52 -3.80
C HIS A 70 9.11 -18.33 -3.30
N THR A 71 9.14 -18.69 -2.03
CA THR A 71 8.09 -19.50 -1.40
C THR A 71 7.60 -18.82 -0.13
N VAL A 72 6.28 -18.65 -0.02
CA VAL A 72 5.62 -18.21 1.20
C VAL A 72 5.08 -19.44 1.91
N ILE A 73 5.44 -19.60 3.18
CA ILE A 73 4.98 -20.68 4.04
C ILE A 73 4.12 -20.04 5.13
N LEU A 74 2.86 -20.47 5.21
CA LEU A 74 1.93 -20.07 6.25
C LEU A 74 1.71 -21.29 7.15
N VAL A 75 1.88 -21.11 8.46
CA VAL A 75 1.72 -22.18 9.44
C VAL A 75 0.67 -21.73 10.46
N PRO A 76 -0.51 -22.34 10.52
CA PRO A 76 -1.47 -22.06 11.57
C PRO A 76 -0.88 -22.39 12.95
N LYS A 77 -1.05 -21.51 13.95
CA LYS A 77 -0.53 -21.74 15.31
C LYS A 77 -1.20 -22.93 16.00
N ASN A 78 -2.45 -23.24 15.63
CA ASN A 78 -3.22 -24.37 16.14
C ASN A 78 -2.89 -25.70 15.43
N ALA A 79 -2.41 -25.70 14.18
CA ALA A 79 -2.04 -26.93 13.46
C ALA A 79 -0.94 -27.72 14.20
N VAL A 80 -0.03 -26.99 14.86
CA VAL A 80 1.01 -27.55 15.74
C VAL A 80 0.43 -28.36 16.91
N LYS A 81 -0.82 -28.10 17.32
CA LYS A 81 -1.49 -28.77 18.46
C LYS A 81 -2.35 -29.95 18.03
N VAL A 82 -2.94 -29.91 16.84
CA VAL A 82 -3.91 -30.92 16.36
C VAL A 82 -3.23 -32.24 16.01
N ALA A 83 -2.01 -32.19 15.50
CA ALA A 83 -1.33 -33.37 14.98
C ALA A 83 -0.64 -34.27 16.04
N GLY A 84 -0.95 -34.10 17.33
CA GLY A 84 -0.40 -34.95 18.41
C GLY A 84 1.10 -34.74 18.72
N ARG A 85 1.86 -34.16 17.79
CA ARG A 85 3.19 -33.59 17.98
C ARG A 85 3.36 -32.31 17.16
N ALA A 86 4.15 -31.38 17.69
CA ALA A 86 4.59 -30.21 16.95
C ALA A 86 5.44 -30.65 15.75
N GLY A 87 4.82 -30.75 14.56
CA GLY A 87 5.51 -31.17 13.33
C GLY A 87 4.71 -32.08 12.40
N ASP A 88 3.58 -32.64 12.85
CA ASP A 88 2.81 -33.63 12.07
C ASP A 88 1.66 -33.01 11.25
N ALA A 89 1.66 -31.68 11.04
CA ALA A 89 0.66 -31.02 10.21
C ALA A 89 0.92 -31.30 8.72
N PRO A 90 -0.10 -31.67 7.93
CA PRO A 90 0.06 -31.89 6.50
C PRO A 90 0.39 -30.59 5.76
N ILE A 91 1.05 -30.70 4.60
CA ILE A 91 1.37 -29.54 3.76
C ILE A 91 0.47 -29.55 2.53
N LEU A 92 -0.26 -28.47 2.32
CA LEU A 92 -0.92 -28.18 1.05
C LEU A 92 -0.06 -27.19 0.24
N LEU A 93 0.36 -27.59 -0.96
CA LEU A 93 1.26 -26.81 -1.80
C LEU A 93 0.54 -26.28 -3.04
N THR A 94 0.43 -24.95 -3.15
CA THR A 94 0.02 -24.27 -4.37
C THR A 94 1.25 -23.67 -5.06
N ARG A 95 1.39 -23.91 -6.36
CA ARG A 95 2.41 -23.28 -7.22
C ARG A 95 1.72 -22.32 -8.16
N THR A 96 2.10 -21.04 -8.08
CA THR A 96 1.39 -19.96 -8.76
C THR A 96 2.33 -19.10 -9.60
N PRO A 97 1.96 -18.75 -10.85
CA PRO A 97 2.67 -17.72 -11.62
C PRO A 97 2.27 -16.29 -11.18
N TYR A 98 1.27 -16.15 -10.30
CA TYR A 98 0.68 -14.88 -9.93
C TYR A 98 1.13 -14.43 -8.54
N ASN A 99 2.35 -13.89 -8.42
CA ASN A 99 2.92 -13.29 -7.20
C ASN A 99 2.42 -13.90 -5.86
N ALA A 100 3.13 -14.92 -5.38
CA ALA A 100 2.78 -15.62 -4.14
C ALA A 100 2.61 -14.70 -2.92
N ASN A 101 3.33 -13.57 -2.83
CA ASN A 101 3.11 -12.61 -1.74
C ASN A 101 1.74 -11.97 -1.82
N GLY A 102 1.35 -11.48 -3.01
CA GLY A 102 0.05 -10.86 -3.23
C GLY A 102 -1.10 -11.81 -2.89
N LEU A 103 -1.02 -13.08 -3.33
CA LEU A 103 -2.05 -14.08 -3.05
C LEU A 103 -2.15 -14.52 -1.58
N THR A 104 -1.20 -14.15 -0.73
CA THR A 104 -1.17 -14.52 0.69
C THR A 104 -1.18 -13.30 1.62
N SER A 105 -1.29 -12.09 1.07
CA SER A 105 -1.36 -10.83 1.83
C SER A 105 -2.32 -9.82 1.19
N HIS A 106 -3.25 -10.26 0.34
CA HIS A 106 -4.22 -9.40 -0.33
C HIS A 106 -5.20 -8.76 0.67
N SER A 107 -5.40 -9.39 1.82
CA SER A 107 -6.15 -8.85 2.96
C SER A 107 -5.19 -8.61 4.13
N GLN A 108 -5.32 -7.46 4.81
CA GLN A 108 -4.56 -7.17 6.02
C GLN A 108 -5.34 -7.70 7.23
N SER A 109 -5.14 -8.99 7.53
CA SER A 109 -5.86 -9.70 8.60
C SER A 109 -4.92 -10.57 9.43
N SER A 110 -5.20 -10.62 10.73
CA SER A 110 -4.59 -11.55 11.68
C SER A 110 -5.11 -12.99 11.52
N HIS A 111 -6.16 -13.19 10.71
CA HIS A 111 -6.81 -14.48 10.50
C HIS A 111 -6.40 -15.13 9.18
N LEU A 112 -5.93 -16.38 9.25
CA LEU A 112 -5.43 -17.13 8.11
C LEU A 112 -6.46 -17.27 6.97
N GLY A 113 -7.71 -17.59 7.31
CA GLY A 113 -8.76 -17.76 6.29
C GLY A 113 -8.99 -16.50 5.45
N SER A 114 -8.89 -15.32 6.06
CA SER A 114 -9.10 -14.05 5.36
C SER A 114 -8.00 -13.72 4.34
N ILE A 115 -6.76 -14.14 4.60
CA ILE A 115 -5.61 -13.86 3.73
C ILE A 115 -5.38 -14.91 2.63
N LEU A 116 -6.12 -16.02 2.70
CA LEU A 116 -6.10 -17.09 1.72
C LEU A 116 -7.33 -17.05 0.80
N SER A 117 -8.43 -16.46 1.25
CA SER A 117 -9.68 -16.38 0.48
C SER A 117 -9.44 -15.77 -0.91
N GLY A 118 -9.57 -16.59 -1.95
CA GLY A 118 -9.25 -16.19 -3.31
C GLY A 118 -9.21 -17.35 -4.28
N TYR A 119 -8.70 -17.07 -5.49
CA TYR A 119 -8.80 -17.98 -6.63
C TYR A 119 -7.93 -19.25 -6.51
N ASP A 120 -6.72 -19.13 -5.95
CA ASP A 120 -5.68 -20.16 -6.06
C ASP A 120 -5.47 -20.98 -4.76
N ASN A 121 -6.07 -20.54 -3.65
CA ASN A 121 -5.95 -21.23 -2.36
C ASN A 121 -7.27 -21.93 -2.03
N ALA A 122 -7.21 -23.23 -1.72
CA ALA A 122 -8.34 -24.01 -1.21
C ALA A 122 -8.62 -23.68 0.27
N THR A 123 -9.10 -22.46 0.53
CA THR A 123 -9.21 -21.89 1.88
C THR A 123 -10.09 -22.72 2.81
N ASP A 124 -11.19 -23.24 2.29
CA ASP A 124 -12.11 -24.15 2.96
C ASP A 124 -11.39 -25.42 3.43
N VAL A 125 -10.67 -26.09 2.52
CA VAL A 125 -9.90 -27.30 2.84
C VAL A 125 -8.80 -27.02 3.85
N ILE A 126 -8.12 -25.88 3.75
CA ILE A 126 -7.01 -25.52 4.64
C ILE A 126 -7.53 -25.27 6.05
N VAL A 127 -8.53 -24.39 6.19
CA VAL A 127 -9.02 -23.94 7.50
C VAL A 127 -9.87 -25.02 8.19
N GLU A 128 -10.79 -25.66 7.46
CA GLU A 128 -11.67 -26.70 8.02
C GLU A 128 -10.96 -28.05 8.14
N GLY A 129 -10.09 -28.38 7.18
CA GLY A 129 -9.36 -29.64 7.14
C GLY A 129 -8.11 -29.69 8.03
N GLY A 130 -7.68 -28.56 8.60
CA GLY A 130 -6.60 -28.49 9.59
C GLY A 130 -5.19 -28.65 8.99
N TYR A 131 -4.96 -28.03 7.82
CA TYR A 131 -3.65 -27.95 7.16
C TYR A 131 -2.87 -26.70 7.60
#